data_AF-A0A3B9VY01-F1
#
_entry.id   AF-A0A3B9VY01-F1
#
_cell.length_a   1.000
_cell.length_b   1.000
_cell.length_c   1.000
_cell.angle_alpha   90.00
_cell.angle_beta   90.00
_cell.angle_gamma   90.00
#
_symmetry.space_group_name_H-M   'P 1'
#
loop_
_entity.id
_entity.type
_entity.pdbx_description
1 polymer ?
#
loop_
_entity_poly.entity_id
_entity_poly.type
_entity_poly.pdbx_seq_one_letter_code
_entity_poly.pdbx_strand_id
1 'polypeptide(L)'
;LAARIADAPEELPLAVAELLHARILTPAEATLEPDDAGTRLKIPTAWHGPITFARPGEPFTPAESARAHRLAELAEILAHRTAPTPPK
;
A
#
# COMPACT_ATOMS: atom_id res chain seq x y z
N LEU A 1 10.56 -8.53 3.33
CA LEU A 1 9.29 -7.80 3.07
C LEU A 1 8.19 -8.70 2.52
N ALA A 2 8.32 -9.31 1.34
CA ALA A 2 7.27 -10.16 0.79
C ALA A 2 6.87 -11.34 1.70
N ALA A 3 7.84 -12.03 2.30
CA ALA A 3 7.55 -13.09 3.28
C ALA A 3 6.82 -12.60 4.54
N ARG A 4 7.04 -11.34 4.94
CA ARG A 4 6.35 -10.71 6.09
C ARG A 4 4.88 -10.47 5.74
N ILE A 5 4.62 -9.90 4.56
CA ILE A 5 3.25 -9.73 4.04
C ILE A 5 2.56 -11.07 3.82
N ALA A 6 3.34 -12.12 3.51
CA ALA A 6 2.80 -13.45 3.37
C ALA A 6 2.20 -14.03 4.67
N ASP A 7 2.80 -13.66 5.80
CA ASP A 7 2.42 -14.09 7.15
C ASP A 7 1.36 -13.16 7.77
N ALA A 8 1.51 -11.84 7.56
CA ALA A 8 0.64 -10.79 8.07
C ALA A 8 0.27 -9.76 6.97
N PRO A 9 -0.82 -9.98 6.20
CA PRO A 9 -1.25 -9.07 5.13
C PRO A 9 -1.59 -7.65 5.61
N GLU A 10 -1.97 -7.49 6.88
CA GLU A 10 -2.28 -6.20 7.53
C GLU A 10 -1.05 -5.30 7.68
N GLU A 11 0.17 -5.85 7.64
CA GLU A 11 1.41 -5.06 7.73
C GLU A 11 1.78 -4.37 6.41
N LEU A 12 1.01 -4.61 5.33
CA LEU A 12 1.24 -4.01 4.02
C LEU A 12 1.52 -2.49 4.07
N PRO A 13 0.72 -1.65 4.76
CA PRO A 13 0.94 -0.21 4.77
C PRO A 13 2.33 0.14 5.33
N LEU A 14 2.70 -0.47 6.46
CA LEU A 14 3.98 -0.21 7.11
C LEU A 14 5.16 -0.76 6.30
N ALA A 15 5.01 -1.95 5.73
CA ALA A 15 6.03 -2.57 4.91
C ALA A 15 6.32 -1.77 3.62
N VAL A 16 5.28 -1.26 2.96
CA VAL A 16 5.44 -0.43 1.76
C VAL A 16 6.04 0.93 2.12
N ALA A 17 5.63 1.54 3.24
CA ALA A 17 6.23 2.76 3.75
C ALA A 17 7.73 2.59 4.03
N GLU A 18 8.12 1.48 4.68
CA GLU A 18 9.52 1.11 4.94
C GLU A 18 10.31 0.96 3.63
N LEU A 19 9.77 0.19 2.68
CA LEU A 19 10.40 -0.09 1.39
C LEU A 19 10.68 1.16 0.56
N LEU A 20 9.72 2.09 0.56
CA LEU A 20 9.75 3.28 -0.27
C LEU A 20 10.34 4.50 0.43
N HIS A 21 10.68 4.36 1.72
CA HIS A 21 11.02 5.48 2.62
C HIS A 21 9.97 6.59 2.54
N ALA A 22 8.71 6.19 2.53
CA ALA A 22 7.56 7.05 2.35
C ALA A 22 6.71 7.10 3.62
N ARG A 23 5.94 8.17 3.78
CA ARG A 23 4.95 8.33 4.84
C ARG A 23 3.57 7.88 4.35
N ILE A 24 2.83 7.19 5.21
CA ILE A 24 1.42 6.87 4.97
C ILE A 24 0.59 8.11 5.30
N LEU A 25 -0.24 8.54 4.35
CA LEU A 25 -1.21 9.62 4.56
C LEU A 25 -2.53 9.04 5.05
N THR A 26 -3.15 9.74 6.01
CA THR A 26 -4.57 9.52 6.33
C THR A 26 -5.46 9.96 5.16
N PRO A 27 -6.71 9.51 5.07
CA PRO A 27 -7.63 9.92 4.00
C PRO A 27 -7.83 11.45 3.92
N ALA A 28 -7.83 12.12 5.08
CA ALA A 28 -7.91 13.57 5.16
C ALA A 28 -6.65 14.24 4.57
N GLU A 29 -5.45 13.78 4.97
CA GLU A 29 -4.19 14.28 4.41
C GLU A 29 -4.08 14.01 2.90
N ALA A 30 -4.51 12.83 2.44
CA ALA A 30 -4.51 12.48 1.03
C ALA A 30 -5.39 13.42 0.18
N THR A 31 -6.43 13.99 0.77
CA THR A 31 -7.33 14.95 0.10
C THR A 31 -6.78 16.38 0.11
N LEU A 32 -6.03 16.75 1.16
CA LEU A 32 -5.56 18.13 1.39
C LEU A 32 -4.20 18.41 0.76
N GLU A 33 -3.29 17.45 0.82
CA GLU A 33 -1.94 17.62 0.30
C GLU A 33 -1.99 17.57 -1.26
N PRO A 34 -1.21 18.40 -1.97
CA PRO A 34 -1.14 18.38 -3.42
C PRO A 34 -0.34 17.17 -3.94
N ASP A 35 -0.65 16.72 -5.17
CA ASP A 35 0.17 15.74 -5.89
C ASP A 35 1.33 16.44 -6.59
N ASP A 36 2.44 16.59 -5.89
CA ASP A 36 3.64 17.21 -6.43
C ASP A 36 4.43 16.19 -7.26
N ALA A 37 4.21 16.19 -8.57
CA ALA A 37 5.09 15.58 -9.57
C ALA A 37 5.50 14.11 -9.31
N GLY A 38 4.58 13.26 -8.83
CA GLY A 38 4.87 11.84 -8.58
C GLY A 38 5.53 11.53 -7.24
N THR A 39 5.57 12.49 -6.30
CA THR A 39 5.94 12.27 -4.88
C THR A 39 4.87 11.55 -4.07
N ARG A 40 3.80 11.12 -4.75
CA ARG A 40 2.70 10.36 -4.16
C ARG A 40 2.45 9.07 -4.92
N LEU A 41 2.09 8.04 -4.16
CA LEU A 41 1.73 6.75 -4.69
C LEU A 41 0.45 6.30 -4.01
N LYS A 42 -0.61 6.11 -4.81
CA LYS A 42 -1.87 5.55 -4.34
C LYS A 42 -1.92 4.08 -4.69
N ILE A 43 -2.15 3.24 -3.68
CA ILE A 43 -2.27 1.80 -3.83
C ILE A 43 -3.70 1.41 -3.48
N PRO A 44 -4.50 0.93 -4.44
CA PRO A 44 -5.82 0.38 -4.13
C PRO A 44 -5.65 -0.91 -3.33
N THR A 45 -6.42 -1.07 -2.25
CA THR A 45 -6.53 -2.35 -1.53
C THR A 45 -8.00 -2.72 -1.38
N ALA A 46 -8.31 -4.02 -1.46
CA ALA A 46 -9.69 -4.51 -1.43
C ALA A 46 -10.36 -4.41 -0.03
N TRP A 47 -9.59 -4.35 1.06
CA TRP A 47 -10.09 -4.47 2.45
C TRP A 47 -9.90 -3.23 3.33
N HIS A 48 -8.86 -2.43 3.10
CA HIS A 48 -8.57 -1.23 3.90
C HIS A 48 -8.90 0.07 3.15
N GLY A 49 -9.42 -0.04 1.93
CA GLY A 49 -9.56 1.09 1.01
C GLY A 49 -8.21 1.49 0.42
N PRO A 50 -8.17 2.57 -0.39
CA PRO A 50 -6.93 3.03 -1.00
C PRO A 50 -5.97 3.58 0.06
N ILE A 51 -4.72 3.12 0.04
CA ILE A 51 -3.65 3.64 0.88
C ILE A 51 -2.84 4.61 0.05
N THR A 52 -2.57 5.80 0.59
CA THR A 52 -1.76 6.83 -0.09
C THR A 52 -0.44 6.99 0.63
N PHE A 53 0.65 6.92 -0.13
CA PHE A 53 2.01 7.16 0.33
C PHE A 53 2.50 8.49 -0.22
N ALA A 54 3.25 9.24 0.58
CA ALA A 54 3.90 10.47 0.19
C ALA A 54 5.38 10.46 0.58
N ARG A 55 6.24 10.87 -0.36
CA ARG A 55 7.68 11.06 -0.17
C ARG A 55 8.05 12.45 -0.69
N PRO A 56 8.04 13.49 0.16
CA PRO A 56 8.34 14.85 -0.28
C PRO A 56 9.77 14.95 -0.78
N GLY A 57 9.96 15.62 -1.91
CA GLY A 57 11.27 15.89 -2.50
C GLY A 57 11.82 14.79 -3.41
N GLU A 58 11.22 13.60 -3.46
CA GLU A 58 11.69 12.53 -4.35
C GLU A 58 10.52 11.75 -4.96
N PRO A 59 10.33 11.81 -6.29
CA PRO A 59 9.23 11.12 -6.96
C PRO A 59 9.45 9.60 -6.93
N PHE A 60 8.37 8.83 -6.90
CA PHE A 60 8.46 7.38 -6.98
C PHE A 60 8.86 6.94 -8.39
N THR A 61 9.89 6.10 -8.47
CA THR A 61 10.27 5.48 -9.74
C THR A 61 9.22 4.47 -10.19
N PRO A 62 9.15 4.17 -11.50
CA PRO A 62 8.27 3.12 -12.00
C PRO A 62 8.52 1.75 -11.36
N ALA A 63 9.78 1.43 -11.05
CA ALA A 63 10.16 0.16 -10.40
C ALA A 63 9.68 0.08 -8.95
N GLU A 64 9.77 1.17 -8.20
CA GLU A 64 9.23 1.28 -6.84
C GLU A 64 7.71 1.12 -6.84
N SER A 65 7.03 1.87 -7.71
CA SER A 65 5.58 1.81 -7.88
C SER A 65 5.11 0.39 -8.20
N ALA A 66 5.79 -0.29 -9.13
CA ALA A 66 5.48 -1.68 -9.49
C ALA A 66 5.70 -2.65 -8.31
N ARG A 67 6.78 -2.47 -7.53
CA ARG A 67 7.09 -3.31 -6.38
C ARG A 67 6.03 -3.18 -5.28
N ALA A 68 5.57 -1.96 -5.02
CA ALA A 68 4.53 -1.69 -4.04
C ALA A 68 3.16 -2.27 -4.47
N HIS A 69 2.80 -2.12 -5.75
CA HIS A 69 1.60 -2.77 -6.30
C HIS A 69 1.67 -4.29 -6.22
N ARG A 70 2.82 -4.90 -6.50
CA ARG A 70 3.00 -6.36 -6.35
C ARG A 70 2.82 -6.83 -4.92
N LEU A 71 3.27 -6.07 -3.92
CA LEU A 71 3.03 -6.40 -2.51
C LEU A 71 1.55 -6.31 -2.18
N ALA A 72 0.84 -5.29 -2.71
CA ALA A 72 -0.60 -5.15 -2.52
C ALA A 72 -1.38 -6.31 -3.12
N GLU A 73 -1.02 -6.73 -4.33
CA GLU A 73 -1.61 -7.90 -4.99
C GLU A 73 -1.35 -9.20 -4.19
N LEU A 74 -0.13 -9.37 -3.66
CA LEU A 74 0.20 -10.52 -2.80
C LEU A 74 -0.62 -10.52 -1.52
N ALA A 75 -0.69 -9.38 -0.83
CA ALA A 75 -1.55 -9.24 0.33
C ALA A 75 -2.99 -9.61 -0.07
N GLU A 76 -3.50 -9.06 -1.18
CA GLU A 76 -4.85 -9.26 -1.72
C GLU A 76 -5.22 -10.74 -1.87
N ILE A 77 -4.33 -11.51 -2.50
CA ILE A 77 -4.50 -12.95 -2.68
C ILE A 77 -4.58 -13.67 -1.33
N LEU A 78 -3.79 -13.23 -0.35
CA LEU A 78 -3.64 -13.93 0.91
C LEU A 78 -4.79 -13.66 1.87
N ALA A 79 -5.22 -12.40 2.06
CA ALA A 79 -6.36 -12.16 2.95
C ALA A 79 -7.72 -12.61 2.35
N HIS A 80 -7.82 -12.81 1.03
CA HIS A 80 -8.96 -13.52 0.44
C HIS A 80 -8.97 -15.02 0.79
N ARG A 81 -7.81 -15.65 1.02
CA ARG A 81 -7.75 -17.06 1.45
C ARG A 81 -8.08 -17.25 2.93
N THR A 82 -7.81 -16.27 3.77
CA THR A 82 -8.08 -16.31 5.22
C THR A 82 -9.48 -15.84 5.59
N ALA A 83 -10.23 -15.20 4.69
CA ALA A 83 -11.63 -14.86 4.94
C ALA A 83 -12.49 -16.13 5.02
N PRO A 84 -13.06 -16.49 6.19
CA PRO A 84 -13.98 -17.61 6.27
C PRO A 84 -15.22 -17.31 5.42
N THR A 85 -15.61 -18.26 4.58
CA THR A 85 -16.87 -18.26 3.85
C THR A 85 -18.01 -18.04 4.87
N PRO A 86 -18.87 -17.01 4.73
CA PRO A 86 -20.03 -16.90 5.60
C PRO A 86 -20.96 -18.10 5.33
N PRO A 87 -21.37 -18.88 6.36
CA PRO A 87 -22.31 -19.96 6.17
C PRO A 87 -23.68 -19.36 5.76
N LYS A 88 -24.26 -19.92 4.70
CA LYS A 88 -25.64 -19.67 4.27
C LYS A 88 -26.61 -20.52 5.08
#